data_AF-A0A5Q4ETM8-F1
#
_entry.id   AF-A0A5Q4ETM8-F1
#
_cell.length_a   1.000
_cell.length_b   1.000
_cell.length_c   1.000
_cell.angle_alpha   90.00
_cell.angle_beta   90.00
_cell.angle_gamma   90.00
#
_symmetry.space_group_name_H-M   'P 1'
#
loop_
_entity.id
_entity.type
_entity.pdbx_description
1 polymer ?
#
loop_
_entity_poly.entity_id
_entity_poly.type
_entity_poly.pdbx_seq_one_letter_code
_entity_poly.pdbx_strand_id
1 'polypeptide(L)'
;MEIDTMTNTMIQGRPYEPQVRTLMKDFGDRPRGTELTHEEIAAAVGEKPRSHRYRCLVQSWRRRLLKEKCIALLSVREVGYRFALPDEQVRHGAGRVGAGIKQMRRGFTCVDYTPAAELSTPMREAQLHIITTGRELLRSAAGKHKEMNIKIGATKALPNGKE
;
A
#
# COMPACT_ATOMS: atom_id res chain seq x y z
N MET A 1 -11.10 -21.25 10.27
CA MET A 1 -10.97 -20.75 8.88
C MET A 1 -12.05 -19.71 8.71
N GLU A 2 -11.75 -18.46 9.07
CA GLU A 2 -12.72 -17.37 9.00
C GLU A 2 -13.07 -17.12 7.53
N ILE A 3 -14.36 -17.23 7.22
CA ILE A 3 -14.95 -16.74 5.97
C ILE A 3 -14.85 -15.22 6.08
N ASP A 4 -13.70 -14.69 5.69
CA ASP A 4 -13.47 -13.27 5.52
C ASP A 4 -14.60 -12.76 4.64
N THR A 5 -15.41 -11.87 5.21
CA THR A 5 -16.55 -11.27 4.56
C THR A 5 -16.02 -10.64 3.28
N MET A 6 -16.23 -11.32 2.15
CA MET A 6 -15.96 -10.79 0.83
C MET A 6 -16.83 -9.55 0.74
N THR A 7 -16.23 -8.42 1.10
CA THR A 7 -16.86 -7.11 1.09
C THR A 7 -17.17 -6.91 -0.37
N ASN A 8 -18.42 -7.20 -0.72
CA ASN A 8 -18.95 -7.20 -2.06
C ASN A 8 -18.93 -5.75 -2.51
N THR A 9 -17.75 -5.30 -2.93
CA THR A 9 -17.45 -3.91 -3.17
C THR A 9 -18.07 -3.61 -4.51
N MET A 10 -19.28 -3.07 -4.46
CA MET A 10 -20.04 -2.66 -5.62
C MET A 10 -19.55 -1.28 -6.05
N ILE A 11 -19.11 -1.14 -7.30
CA ILE A 11 -18.88 0.16 -7.92
C ILE A 11 -19.66 0.17 -9.21
N GLN A 12 -20.55 1.16 -9.35
CA GLN A 12 -21.52 1.26 -10.46
C GLN A 12 -22.44 0.03 -10.56
N GLY A 13 -22.78 -0.60 -9.43
CA GLY A 13 -23.75 -1.70 -9.39
C GLY A 13 -23.25 -3.06 -9.92
N ARG A 14 -21.97 -3.20 -10.29
CA ARG A 14 -21.38 -4.48 -10.74
C ARG A 14 -20.29 -4.97 -9.78
N PRO A 15 -20.36 -6.22 -9.30
CA PRO A 15 -19.33 -6.79 -8.42
C PRO A 15 -18.00 -6.96 -9.16
N TYR A 16 -16.88 -6.78 -8.44
CA TYR A 16 -15.52 -6.99 -8.97
C TYR A 16 -15.06 -8.44 -8.91
N GLU A 17 -15.68 -9.23 -8.03
CA GLU A 17 -15.17 -10.54 -7.63
C GLU A 17 -14.96 -11.52 -8.81
N PRO A 18 -15.86 -11.62 -9.82
CA PRO A 18 -15.61 -12.47 -10.97
C PRO A 18 -14.33 -12.11 -11.73
N GLN A 19 -14.10 -10.82 -11.95
CA GLN A 19 -12.93 -10.31 -12.68
C GLN A 19 -11.64 -10.47 -11.86
N VAL A 20 -11.70 -10.28 -10.53
CA VAL A 20 -10.55 -10.56 -9.64
C VAL A 20 -10.18 -12.04 -9.68
N ARG A 21 -11.17 -12.94 -9.69
CA ARG A 21 -10.91 -14.39 -9.84
C ARG A 21 -10.26 -14.72 -11.17
N THR A 22 -10.71 -14.10 -12.27
CA THR A 22 -10.04 -14.23 -13.58
C THR A 22 -8.58 -13.81 -13.50
N LEU A 23 -8.28 -12.62 -12.93
CA LEU A 23 -6.90 -12.16 -12.78
C LEU A 23 -6.05 -13.08 -11.90
N MET A 24 -6.62 -13.64 -10.82
CA MET A 24 -5.93 -14.60 -9.98
C MET A 24 -5.65 -15.92 -10.71
N LYS A 25 -6.61 -16.42 -11.49
CA LYS A 25 -6.45 -17.63 -12.29
C LYS A 25 -5.41 -17.47 -13.39
N ASP A 26 -5.46 -16.36 -14.13
CA ASP A 26 -4.65 -16.17 -15.34
C ASP A 26 -3.23 -15.68 -15.03
N PHE A 27 -3.06 -14.93 -13.93
CA PHE A 27 -1.80 -14.27 -13.61
C PHE A 27 -1.25 -14.58 -12.21
N GLY A 28 -2.03 -15.19 -11.32
CA GLY A 28 -1.67 -15.34 -9.90
C GLY A 28 -0.43 -16.18 -9.62
N ASP A 29 -0.07 -17.07 -10.54
CA ASP A 29 1.09 -17.96 -10.43
C ASP A 29 2.28 -17.54 -11.32
N ARG A 30 2.25 -16.33 -11.91
CA ARG A 30 3.41 -15.82 -12.67
C ARG A 30 4.62 -15.64 -11.74
N PRO A 31 5.84 -15.93 -12.23
CA PRO A 31 7.04 -15.82 -11.41
C PRO A 31 7.34 -14.35 -11.05
N ARG A 32 8.04 -14.15 -9.91
CA ARG A 32 8.51 -12.83 -9.50
C ARG A 32 9.44 -12.23 -10.58
N GLY A 33 9.42 -10.91 -10.71
CA GLY A 33 10.12 -10.18 -11.76
C GLY A 33 9.35 -10.06 -13.08
N THR A 34 8.32 -10.88 -13.30
CA THR A 34 7.49 -10.80 -14.52
C THR A 34 6.77 -9.45 -14.60
N GLU A 35 6.77 -8.86 -15.78
CA GLU A 35 6.01 -7.64 -16.09
C GLU A 35 4.66 -8.00 -16.72
N LEU A 36 3.67 -7.15 -16.44
CA LEU A 36 2.31 -7.20 -16.95
C LEU A 36 1.93 -5.81 -17.42
N THR A 37 1.64 -5.70 -18.70
CA THR A 37 1.19 -4.46 -19.32
C THR A 37 -0.22 -4.10 -18.87
N HIS A 38 -0.57 -2.82 -18.96
CA HIS A 38 -1.94 -2.39 -18.71
C HIS A 38 -2.93 -3.03 -19.69
N GLU A 39 -2.49 -3.24 -20.93
CA GLU A 39 -3.24 -3.82 -22.05
C GLU A 39 -3.55 -5.30 -21.80
N GLU A 40 -2.59 -6.10 -21.34
CA GLU A 40 -2.82 -7.52 -20.98
C GLU A 40 -3.87 -7.65 -19.88
N ILE A 41 -3.75 -6.84 -18.82
CA ILE A 41 -4.69 -6.87 -17.70
C ILE A 41 -6.09 -6.43 -18.17
N ALA A 42 -6.15 -5.36 -18.96
CA ALA A 42 -7.39 -4.82 -19.52
C ALA A 42 -8.11 -5.82 -20.42
N ALA A 43 -7.37 -6.52 -21.29
CA ALA A 43 -7.89 -7.54 -22.18
C ALA A 43 -8.47 -8.73 -21.40
N ALA A 44 -7.79 -9.18 -20.34
CA ALA A 44 -8.24 -10.30 -19.52
C ALA A 44 -9.58 -10.04 -18.81
N VAL A 45 -9.87 -8.79 -18.46
CA VAL A 45 -11.08 -8.44 -17.67
C VAL A 45 -12.14 -7.67 -18.46
N GLY A 46 -11.86 -7.35 -19.72
CA GLY A 46 -12.74 -6.58 -20.60
C GLY A 46 -12.96 -5.12 -20.15
N GLU A 47 -11.94 -4.50 -19.52
CA GLU A 47 -12.05 -3.15 -18.97
C GLU A 47 -11.12 -2.18 -19.68
N LYS A 48 -11.55 -0.94 -19.93
CA LYS A 48 -10.69 0.09 -20.53
C LYS A 48 -9.51 0.41 -19.59
N PRO A 49 -8.25 0.40 -20.08
CA PRO A 49 -7.09 0.81 -19.29
C PRO A 49 -7.29 2.19 -18.67
N ARG A 50 -6.79 2.37 -17.44
CA ARG A 50 -6.85 3.65 -16.69
C ARG A 50 -8.25 4.15 -16.31
N SER A 51 -9.33 3.43 -16.66
CA SER A 51 -10.68 3.76 -16.17
C SER A 51 -10.73 3.69 -14.63
N HIS A 52 -11.68 4.38 -14.01
CA HIS A 52 -11.87 4.30 -12.56
C HIS A 52 -12.12 2.85 -12.10
N ARG A 53 -12.97 2.14 -12.84
CA ARG A 53 -13.29 0.72 -12.60
C ARG A 53 -12.06 -0.18 -12.71
N TYR A 54 -11.26 -0.03 -13.76
CA TYR A 54 -9.97 -0.74 -13.91
C TYR A 54 -9.05 -0.50 -12.70
N ARG A 55 -8.90 0.76 -12.25
CA ARG A 55 -8.04 1.08 -11.10
C ARG A 55 -8.52 0.41 -9.82
N CYS A 56 -9.83 0.43 -9.56
CA CYS A 56 -10.42 -0.23 -8.39
C CYS A 56 -10.27 -1.75 -8.45
N LEU A 57 -10.53 -2.35 -9.61
CA LEU A 57 -10.37 -3.77 -9.86
C LEU A 57 -8.93 -4.22 -9.60
N VAL A 58 -7.96 -3.53 -10.22
CA VAL A 58 -6.53 -3.83 -10.03
C VAL A 58 -6.14 -3.65 -8.57
N GLN A 59 -6.64 -2.62 -7.89
CA GLN A 59 -6.36 -2.43 -6.46
C GLN A 59 -6.88 -3.59 -5.60
N SER A 60 -8.07 -4.12 -5.89
CA SER A 60 -8.62 -5.29 -5.20
C SER A 60 -7.80 -6.55 -5.50
N TRP A 61 -7.44 -6.77 -6.77
CA TRP A 61 -6.57 -7.88 -7.16
C TRP A 61 -5.20 -7.82 -6.50
N ARG A 62 -4.55 -6.66 -6.44
CA ARG A 62 -3.26 -6.45 -5.74
C ARG A 62 -3.33 -6.83 -4.26
N ARG A 63 -4.42 -6.50 -3.58
CA ARG A 63 -4.63 -6.88 -2.16
C ARG A 63 -4.77 -8.39 -2.02
N ARG A 64 -5.54 -9.02 -2.90
CA ARG A 64 -5.76 -10.48 -2.90
C ARG A 64 -4.47 -11.24 -3.18
N LEU A 65 -3.70 -10.81 -4.18
CA LEU A 65 -2.41 -11.41 -4.51
C LEU A 65 -1.43 -11.32 -3.34
N LEU A 66 -1.37 -10.18 -2.65
CA LEU A 66 -0.54 -10.04 -1.46
C LEU A 66 -0.99 -10.97 -0.32
N LYS A 67 -2.29 -11.10 -0.10
CA LYS A 67 -2.86 -11.93 0.97
C LYS A 67 -2.65 -13.43 0.73
N GLU A 68 -2.93 -13.90 -0.49
CA GLU A 68 -2.95 -15.33 -0.83
C GLU A 68 -1.59 -15.87 -1.29
N LYS A 69 -0.76 -15.02 -1.92
CA LYS A 69 0.50 -15.45 -2.54
C LYS A 69 1.72 -14.72 -1.97
N CYS A 70 1.55 -13.78 -1.03
CA CYS A 70 2.64 -12.98 -0.45
C CYS A 70 3.47 -12.23 -1.51
N ILE A 71 2.85 -11.85 -2.64
CA ILE A 71 3.50 -11.10 -3.72
C ILE A 71 2.86 -9.72 -3.87
N ALA A 72 3.68 -8.69 -3.76
CA ALA A 72 3.28 -7.33 -4.13
C ALA A 72 3.42 -7.12 -5.64
N LEU A 73 2.45 -6.44 -6.26
CA LEU A 73 2.64 -5.85 -7.59
C LEU A 73 3.14 -4.42 -7.45
N LEU A 74 4.26 -4.11 -8.08
CA LEU A 74 4.86 -2.77 -8.14
C LEU A 74 4.48 -2.12 -9.47
N SER A 75 4.18 -0.82 -9.45
CA SER A 75 3.90 -0.08 -10.67
C SER A 75 5.19 0.18 -11.43
N VAL A 76 5.20 -0.18 -12.73
CA VAL A 76 6.27 0.16 -13.66
C VAL A 76 5.77 1.31 -14.53
N ARG A 77 6.52 2.40 -14.54
CA ARG A 77 6.11 3.63 -15.23
C ARG A 77 5.85 3.34 -16.71
N GLU A 78 4.71 3.82 -17.21
CA GLU A 78 4.27 3.71 -18.61
C GLU A 78 4.05 2.30 -19.16
N VAL A 79 4.40 1.24 -18.42
CA VAL A 79 4.21 -0.16 -18.80
C VAL A 79 2.98 -0.77 -18.13
N GLY A 80 2.96 -0.77 -16.80
CA GLY A 80 1.94 -1.52 -16.06
C GLY A 80 2.40 -1.90 -14.66
N TYR A 81 2.48 -3.20 -14.40
CA TYR A 81 2.85 -3.76 -13.11
C TYR A 81 3.90 -4.85 -13.23
N ARG A 82 4.66 -5.04 -12.17
CA ARG A 82 5.64 -6.12 -12.06
C ARG A 82 5.48 -6.87 -10.76
N PHE A 83 5.56 -8.20 -10.79
CA PHE A 83 5.58 -9.03 -9.59
C PHE A 83 6.88 -8.73 -8.83
N ALA A 84 6.78 -8.19 -7.62
CA ALA A 84 7.95 -7.74 -6.86
C ALA A 84 8.92 -8.89 -6.61
N LEU A 85 10.21 -8.64 -6.87
CA LEU A 85 11.26 -9.46 -6.28
C LEU A 85 11.24 -9.31 -4.74
N PRO A 86 11.72 -10.31 -3.96
CA PRO A 86 11.68 -10.26 -2.50
C PRO A 86 12.26 -8.97 -1.90
N ASP A 87 13.44 -8.57 -2.35
CA ASP A 87 14.10 -7.34 -1.90
C ASP A 87 13.31 -6.08 -2.24
N GLU A 88 12.71 -6.03 -3.42
CA GLU A 88 11.88 -4.91 -3.86
C GLU A 88 10.62 -4.79 -3.02
N GLN A 89 10.03 -5.93 -2.62
CA GLN A 89 8.86 -5.97 -1.76
C GLN A 89 9.18 -5.43 -0.36
N VAL A 90 10.33 -5.81 0.22
CA VAL A 90 10.80 -5.27 1.51
C VAL A 90 11.02 -3.76 1.42
N ARG A 91 11.71 -3.28 0.38
CA ARG A 91 11.94 -1.85 0.13
C ARG A 91 10.62 -1.10 -0.05
N HIS A 92 9.69 -1.67 -0.82
CA HIS A 92 8.37 -1.09 -1.02
C HIS A 92 7.60 -0.97 0.30
N GLY A 93 7.64 -2.01 1.13
CA GLY A 93 7.07 -1.99 2.49
C GLY A 93 7.66 -0.89 3.36
N ALA A 94 8.99 -0.79 3.41
CA ALA A 94 9.69 0.28 4.14
C ALA A 94 9.31 1.68 3.66
N GLY A 95 9.16 1.86 2.34
CA GLY A 95 8.66 3.10 1.75
C GLY A 95 7.24 3.45 2.22
N ARG A 96 6.34 2.46 2.30
CA ARG A 96 4.97 2.65 2.80
C ARG A 96 4.93 3.04 4.27
N VAL A 97 5.80 2.46 5.10
CA VAL A 97 5.94 2.88 6.51
C VAL A 97 6.33 4.36 6.59
N GLY A 98 7.31 4.78 5.79
CA GLY A 98 7.72 6.19 5.73
C GLY A 98 6.60 7.13 5.28
N ALA A 99 5.79 6.72 4.29
CA ALA A 99 4.62 7.46 3.87
C ALA A 99 3.56 7.57 4.98
N GLY A 100 3.32 6.48 5.73
CA GLY A 100 2.43 6.47 6.89
C GLY A 100 2.87 7.45 7.98
N ILE A 101 4.17 7.46 8.32
CA ILE A 101 4.76 8.41 9.28
C ILE A 101 4.55 9.86 8.81
N LYS A 102 4.76 10.15 7.52
CA LYS A 102 4.50 11.48 6.95
C LYS A 102 3.02 11.88 7.07
N GLN A 103 2.10 10.94 6.85
CA GLN A 103 0.67 11.20 6.98
C GLN A 103 0.27 11.45 8.43
N MET A 104 0.78 10.66 9.39
CA MET A 104 0.58 10.90 10.82
C MET A 104 1.08 12.28 11.24
N ARG A 105 2.29 12.67 10.78
CA ARG A 105 2.83 14.01 11.03
C ARG A 105 1.87 15.10 10.58
N ARG A 106 1.36 15.01 9.35
CA ARG A 106 0.39 15.99 8.81
C ARG A 106 -0.89 16.05 9.64
N GLY A 107 -1.40 14.90 10.08
CA GLY A 107 -2.56 14.82 10.98
C GLY A 107 -2.32 15.54 12.30
N PHE A 108 -1.19 15.28 12.96
CA PHE A 108 -0.85 15.96 14.22
C PHE A 108 -0.61 17.45 14.03
N THR A 109 0.05 17.86 12.95
CA THR A 109 0.24 19.28 12.62
C THR A 109 -1.10 19.99 12.42
N CYS A 110 -2.07 19.35 11.77
CA CYS A 110 -3.43 19.89 11.64
C CYS A 110 -4.06 20.14 13.02
N VAL A 111 -3.99 19.14 13.92
CA VAL A 111 -4.51 19.25 15.29
C VAL A 111 -3.80 20.33 16.11
N ASP A 112 -2.49 20.47 15.95
CA ASP A 112 -1.65 21.47 16.64
C ASP A 112 -1.99 22.90 16.22
N TYR A 113 -2.34 23.11 14.94
CA TYR A 113 -2.72 24.43 14.42
C TYR A 113 -4.17 24.82 14.70
N THR A 114 -5.02 23.91 15.19
CA THR A 114 -6.42 24.23 15.52
C THR A 114 -6.48 25.16 16.75
N PRO A 115 -7.08 26.35 16.67
CA PRO A 115 -7.16 27.28 17.79
C PRO A 115 -7.96 26.69 18.96
N ALA A 116 -7.32 26.47 20.11
CA ALA A 116 -7.97 25.86 21.27
C ALA A 116 -9.15 26.69 21.79
N ALA A 117 -9.15 28.02 21.60
CA ALA A 117 -10.24 28.89 22.01
C ALA A 117 -11.56 28.64 21.24
N GLU A 118 -11.47 28.06 20.05
CA GLU A 118 -12.64 27.74 19.21
C GLU A 118 -13.18 26.32 19.48
N LEU A 119 -12.48 25.53 20.29
CA LEU A 119 -12.84 24.15 20.59
C LEU A 119 -13.74 24.06 21.83
N SER A 120 -14.71 23.14 21.77
CA SER A 120 -15.44 22.71 22.95
C SER A 120 -14.49 22.05 23.96
N THR A 121 -14.86 22.03 25.25
CA THR A 121 -14.03 21.41 26.31
C THR A 121 -13.62 19.97 25.99
N PRO A 122 -14.51 19.07 25.54
CA PRO A 122 -14.11 17.71 25.17
C PRO A 122 -13.08 17.66 24.04
N MET A 123 -13.16 18.59 23.07
CA MET A 123 -12.22 18.64 21.95
C MET A 123 -10.87 19.24 22.32
N ARG A 124 -10.83 20.17 23.28
CA ARG A 124 -9.56 20.67 23.85
C ARG A 124 -8.80 19.57 24.58
N GLU A 125 -9.51 18.75 25.36
CA GLU A 125 -8.91 17.60 26.05
C GLU A 125 -8.38 16.56 25.06
N ALA A 126 -9.17 16.25 24.02
CA ALA A 126 -8.74 15.36 22.94
C ALA A 126 -7.52 15.93 22.19
N GLN A 127 -7.52 17.23 21.88
CA GLN A 127 -6.39 17.92 21.24
C GLN A 127 -5.12 17.78 22.08
N LEU A 128 -5.18 18.07 23.38
CA LEU A 128 -4.05 17.95 24.29
C LEU A 128 -3.52 16.50 24.35
N HIS A 129 -4.42 15.52 24.45
CA HIS A 129 -4.06 14.11 24.46
C HIS A 129 -3.37 13.69 23.15
N ILE A 130 -3.93 14.07 22.00
CA ILE A 130 -3.37 13.77 20.68
C ILE A 130 -1.98 14.39 20.52
N ILE A 131 -1.80 15.64 20.92
CA ILE A 131 -0.51 16.33 20.82
C ILE A 131 0.54 15.66 21.71
N THR A 132 0.16 15.31 22.95
CA THR A 132 1.08 14.72 23.93
C THR A 132 1.51 13.32 23.49
N THR A 133 0.55 12.42 23.30
CA THR A 133 0.80 11.02 22.94
C THR A 133 1.32 10.87 21.51
N GLY A 134 0.75 11.65 20.57
CA GLY A 134 1.07 11.57 19.15
C GLY A 134 2.50 11.98 18.83
N ARG A 135 3.06 12.99 19.51
CA ARG A 135 4.44 13.43 19.29
C ARG A 135 5.47 12.38 19.68
N GLU A 136 5.23 11.62 20.75
CA GLU A 136 6.12 10.53 21.18
C GLU A 136 6.07 9.35 20.22
N LEU A 137 4.86 8.91 19.86
CA LEU A 137 4.66 7.86 18.87
C LEU A 137 5.34 8.21 17.54
N LEU A 138 5.20 9.46 17.08
CA LEU A 138 5.82 9.92 15.84
C LEU A 138 7.36 9.90 15.93
N ARG A 139 7.94 10.36 17.05
CA ARG A 139 9.39 10.32 17.27
C ARG A 139 9.93 8.90 17.26
N SER A 140 9.28 8.00 17.99
CA SER A 140 9.64 6.58 18.04
C SER A 140 9.57 5.93 16.64
N ALA A 141 8.44 6.09 15.94
CA ALA A 141 8.24 5.55 14.60
C ALA A 141 9.25 6.10 13.59
N ALA A 142 9.56 7.39 13.62
CA ALA A 142 10.56 8.00 12.76
C ALA A 142 11.98 7.48 13.04
N GLY A 143 12.35 7.30 14.30
CA GLY A 143 13.62 6.69 14.70
C GLY A 143 13.76 5.28 14.14
N LYS A 144 12.74 4.44 14.32
CA LYS A 144 12.72 3.06 13.81
C LYS A 144 12.72 2.99 12.29
N HIS A 145 12.02 3.90 11.61
CA HIS A 145 12.08 3.99 10.14
C HIS A 145 13.48 4.34 9.63
N LYS A 146 14.19 5.25 10.32
CA LYS A 146 15.59 5.58 10.00
C LYS A 146 16.51 4.36 10.18
N GLU A 147 16.41 3.66 11.31
CA GLU A 147 17.17 2.42 11.55
C GLU A 147 16.92 1.37 10.45
N MET A 148 15.65 1.17 10.05
CA MET A 148 15.27 0.25 8.98
C MET A 148 15.89 0.63 7.64
N ASN A 149 15.87 1.91 7.25
CA ASN A 149 16.46 2.36 5.99
C ASN A 149 17.99 2.22 5.97
N ILE A 150 18.66 2.42 7.11
CA ILE A 150 20.10 2.18 7.22
C ILE A 150 20.40 0.71 6.94
N LYS A 151 19.64 -0.22 7.53
CA LYS A 151 19.82 -1.66 7.31
C LYS A 151 19.58 -2.04 5.85
N ILE A 152 18.48 -1.55 5.25
CA ILE A 152 18.15 -1.81 3.84
C ILE A 152 19.20 -1.21 2.89
N GLY A 153 19.71 -0.02 3.20
CA GLY A 153 20.75 0.66 2.42
C GLY A 153 22.11 -0.02 2.51
N ALA A 154 22.49 -0.50 3.70
CA ALA A 154 23.74 -1.26 3.90
C ALA A 154 23.76 -2.56 3.08
N THR A 155 22.62 -3.23 2.92
CA THR A 155 22.51 -4.43 2.07
C THR A 155 22.80 -4.15 0.59
N LYS A 156 22.64 -2.91 0.12
CA LYS A 156 22.96 -2.53 -1.27
C LYS A 156 24.47 -2.51 -1.58
N ALA A 157 25.32 -2.45 -0.54
CA ALA A 157 26.77 -2.28 -0.68
C ALA A 157 27.55 -3.60 -0.71
N LEU A 158 26.90 -4.76 -0.50
CA LEU A 158 27.54 -6.05 -0.70
C LEU A 158 27.49 -6.38 -2.20
N PRO A 159 28.64 -6.48 -2.91
CA PRO A 159 28.63 -6.95 -4.28
C PRO A 159 28.06 -8.37 -4.26
N ASN A 160 27.06 -8.62 -5.09
CA ASN A 160 26.59 -9.97 -5.36
C ASN A 160 27.81 -10.80 -5.76
N GLY A 161 28.26 -11.67 -4.84
CA GLY A 161 29.26 -12.67 -5.13
C GLY A 161 28.78 -13.43 -6.36
N LYS A 162 29.60 -13.41 -7.40
CA LYS A 162 29.48 -14.37 -8.49
C LYS A 162 29.73 -15.74 -7.87
N GLU A 163 28.69 -16.55 -7.78
CA GLU A 163 28.81 -18.01 -7.74
C GLU A 163 28.51 -18.56 -9.14
#